data_AF-A0A7Y7IX70-F1
#
_entry.id   AF-A0A7Y7IX70-F1
#
_cell.length_a   1.000
_cell.length_b   1.000
_cell.length_c   1.000
_cell.angle_alpha   90.00
_cell.angle_beta   90.00
_cell.angle_gamma   90.00
#
_symmetry.space_group_name_H-M   'P 1'
#
loop_
_entity.id
_entity.type
_entity.pdbx_description
1 polymer ?
#
loop_
_entity_poly.entity_id
_entity_poly.type
_entity_poly.pdbx_seq_one_letter_code
_entity_poly.pdbx_strand_id
1 'polypeptide(L)'
;MKPPARHPYLPYGLTWLALAGLLAAQLLVTRVLGRPDWAPLFGLAMAALVALFFMNLRNGSALSRIFAIACVVWLTVMLGLGIIDPLTRTAIMPP
;
A
#
# COMPACT_ATOMS: atom_id res chain seq x y z
N MET A 1 -39.22 18.49 7.02
CA MET A 1 -38.47 18.34 5.76
C MET A 1 -37.19 17.57 6.05
N LYS A 2 -37.01 16.36 5.50
CA LYS A 2 -35.81 15.53 5.68
C LYS A 2 -34.78 16.02 4.64
N PRO A 3 -33.58 16.47 5.03
CA PRO A 3 -32.60 16.99 4.08
C PRO A 3 -32.21 15.90 3.07
N PRO A 4 -31.97 16.24 1.79
CA PRO A 4 -31.56 15.26 0.78
C PRO A 4 -30.23 14.64 1.19
N ALA A 5 -30.17 13.30 1.14
CA ALA A 5 -28.96 12.55 1.43
C ALA A 5 -27.86 12.96 0.44
N ARG A 6 -26.84 13.70 0.92
CA ARG A 6 -25.61 13.90 0.15
C ARG A 6 -25.00 12.53 -0.10
N HIS A 7 -25.10 12.07 -1.32
CA HIS A 7 -24.61 10.76 -1.64
C HIS A 7 -23.07 10.68 -1.49
N PRO A 8 -22.56 9.76 -0.67
CA PRO A 8 -21.15 9.69 -0.29
C PRO A 8 -20.25 9.02 -1.36
N TYR A 9 -20.68 8.91 -2.63
CA TYR A 9 -19.92 8.21 -3.68
C TYR A 9 -18.80 9.04 -4.33
N LEU A 10 -18.88 10.37 -4.28
CA LEU A 10 -17.85 11.27 -4.82
C LEU A 10 -16.44 11.01 -4.27
N PRO A 11 -16.24 10.86 -2.94
CA PRO A 11 -14.90 10.59 -2.40
C PRO A 11 -14.35 9.24 -2.86
N TYR A 12 -15.20 8.21 -3.04
CA TYR A 12 -14.74 6.91 -3.55
C TYR A 12 -14.31 6.98 -5.02
N GLY A 13 -15.08 7.69 -5.86
CA GLY A 13 -14.72 7.92 -7.26
C GLY A 13 -13.41 8.68 -7.42
N LEU A 14 -13.19 9.73 -6.61
CA LEU A 14 -11.93 10.48 -6.59
C LEU A 14 -10.76 9.63 -6.11
N THR A 15 -10.95 8.80 -5.07
CA THR A 15 -9.90 7.91 -4.57
C THR A 15 -9.53 6.87 -5.64
N TRP A 16 -10.53 6.34 -6.36
CA TRP A 16 -10.29 5.40 -7.45
C TRP A 16 -9.47 6.04 -8.59
N LEU A 17 -9.82 7.27 -8.99
CA LEU A 17 -9.04 8.02 -9.99
C LEU A 17 -7.62 8.31 -9.50
N ALA A 18 -7.43 8.64 -8.23
CA ALA A 18 -6.12 8.84 -7.64
C ALA A 18 -5.27 7.56 -7.67
N LEU A 19 -5.87 6.40 -7.38
CA LEU A 19 -5.19 5.10 -7.48
C LEU A 19 -4.82 4.76 -8.93
N ALA A 20 -5.73 4.98 -9.88
CA ALA A 20 -5.45 4.78 -11.30
C ALA A 20 -4.33 5.71 -11.80
N GLY A 21 -4.33 6.97 -11.35
CA GLY A 21 -3.28 7.95 -11.65
C GLY A 21 -1.93 7.55 -11.05
N LEU A 22 -1.89 7.08 -9.80
CA LEU A 22 -0.67 6.57 -9.16
C LEU A 22 -0.12 5.34 -9.88
N LEU A 23 -0.99 4.42 -10.30
CA LEU A 23 -0.59 3.25 -11.07
C LEU A 23 0.01 3.65 -12.43
N ALA A 24 -0.65 4.55 -13.15
CA ALA A 24 -0.14 5.06 -14.42
C ALA A 24 1.22 5.76 -14.24
N ALA A 25 1.37 6.58 -13.20
CA ALA A 25 2.62 7.24 -12.85
C ALA A 25 3.73 6.22 -12.52
N GLN A 26 3.42 5.18 -11.73
CA GLN A 26 4.37 4.11 -11.42
C GLN A 26 4.84 3.41 -12.70
N LEU A 27 3.92 3.05 -13.61
CA LEU A 27 4.27 2.40 -14.87
C LEU A 27 5.13 3.31 -15.74
N LEU A 28 4.79 4.60 -15.82
CA LEU A 28 5.54 5.58 -16.59
C LEU A 28 6.96 5.76 -16.04
N VAL A 29 7.11 5.94 -14.72
CA VAL A 29 8.43 6.09 -14.08
C VAL A 29 9.27 4.82 -14.23
N THR A 30 8.66 3.65 -14.03
CA THR A 30 9.37 2.37 -14.07
C THR A 30 9.76 1.98 -15.51
N ARG A 31 8.85 2.13 -16.47
CA ARG A 31 9.04 1.63 -17.86
C ARG A 31 9.61 2.67 -18.81
N VAL A 32 9.25 3.94 -18.66
CA VAL A 32 9.65 5.00 -19.60
C VAL A 32 10.90 5.72 -19.10
N LEU A 33 10.93 6.10 -17.81
CA LEU A 33 12.09 6.79 -17.22
C LEU A 33 13.17 5.82 -16.74
N GLY A 34 12.90 4.51 -16.72
CA GLY A 34 13.88 3.49 -16.32
C GLY A 34 14.28 3.58 -14.84
N ARG A 35 13.40 4.08 -13.97
CA ARG A 35 13.65 4.24 -12.53
C ARG A 35 12.79 3.31 -11.68
N PRO A 36 13.10 2.01 -11.63
CA PRO A 36 12.34 1.03 -10.86
C PRO A 36 12.49 1.20 -9.34
N ASP A 37 13.53 1.89 -8.89
CA ASP A 37 13.81 2.22 -7.49
C ASP A 37 12.68 3.02 -6.82
N TRP A 38 11.86 3.74 -7.61
CA TRP A 38 10.73 4.52 -7.10
C TRP A 38 9.44 3.71 -6.97
N ALA A 39 9.36 2.51 -7.55
CA ALA A 39 8.15 1.69 -7.56
C ALA A 39 7.61 1.36 -6.15
N PRO A 40 8.44 1.07 -5.12
CA PRO A 40 7.95 0.83 -3.76
C PRO A 40 7.22 2.03 -3.14
N LEU A 41 7.65 3.25 -3.47
CA LEU A 41 7.05 4.48 -2.94
C LEU A 41 5.62 4.68 -3.46
N PHE A 42 5.39 4.41 -4.75
CA PHE A 42 4.05 4.41 -5.34
C PHE A 42 3.15 3.34 -4.72
N GLY A 43 3.70 2.14 -4.49
CA GLY A 43 3.02 1.05 -3.78
C GLY A 43 2.55 1.47 -2.39
N LEU A 44 3.43 2.08 -1.60
CA LEU A 44 3.10 2.60 -0.27
C LEU A 44 2.01 3.68 -0.31
N ALA A 45 2.10 4.62 -1.26
CA ALA A 45 1.09 5.67 -1.43
C ALA A 45 -0.30 5.09 -1.76
N MET A 46 -0.37 4.11 -2.66
CA MET A 46 -1.61 3.42 -3.00
C MET A 46 -2.18 2.65 -1.80
N ALA A 47 -1.35 1.91 -1.08
CA ALA A 47 -1.77 1.17 0.13
C ALA A 47 -2.33 2.11 1.21
N ALA A 48 -1.69 3.27 1.42
CA ALA A 48 -2.16 4.27 2.37
C ALA A 48 -3.54 4.84 1.99
N LEU A 49 -3.75 5.14 0.70
CA LEU A 49 -5.06 5.60 0.21
C LEU A 49 -6.16 4.55 0.45
N VAL A 50 -5.89 3.28 0.14
CA VAL A 50 -6.85 2.19 0.37
C VAL A 50 -7.15 2.04 1.86
N ALA A 51 -6.13 2.04 2.72
CA ALA A 51 -6.30 1.93 4.16
C ALA A 51 -7.16 3.07 4.74
N LEU A 52 -6.94 4.30 4.29
CA LEU A 52 -7.64 5.48 4.83
C LEU A 52 -9.07 5.63 4.30
N PHE A 53 -9.29 5.42 3.00
CA PHE A 53 -10.56 5.74 2.35
C PHE A 53 -11.48 4.52 2.13
N PHE A 54 -10.92 3.35 1.81
CA PHE A 54 -11.71 2.14 1.58
C PHE A 54 -11.89 1.31 2.85
N MET A 55 -10.83 1.14 3.64
CA MET A 55 -10.91 0.42 4.92
C MET A 55 -11.39 1.30 6.08
N ASN A 56 -11.54 2.62 5.84
CA ASN A 56 -12.01 3.62 6.81
C ASN A 56 -11.29 3.53 8.18
N LEU A 57 -10.00 3.14 8.18
CA LEU A 57 -9.21 2.90 9.38
C LEU A 57 -9.10 4.15 10.28
N ARG A 58 -9.29 5.34 9.71
CA ARG A 58 -9.32 6.60 10.47
C ARG A 58 -10.52 6.72 11.40
N ASN A 59 -11.69 6.23 10.98
CA ASN A 59 -12.94 6.30 11.75
C ASN A 59 -13.29 4.96 12.42
N GLY A 60 -12.48 3.91 12.20
CA GLY A 60 -12.62 2.62 12.84
C GLY A 60 -12.20 2.62 14.32
N SER A 61 -12.50 1.50 15.00
CA SER A 61 -12.14 1.32 16.41
C SER A 61 -10.63 1.40 16.65
N ALA A 62 -10.21 1.82 17.84
CA ALA A 62 -8.80 1.83 18.23
C ALA A 62 -8.16 0.43 18.11
N LEU A 63 -8.92 -0.63 18.41
CA LEU A 63 -8.47 -2.01 18.29
C LEU A 63 -8.14 -2.38 16.84
N SER A 64 -8.99 -1.97 15.88
CA SER A 64 -8.74 -2.20 14.45
C SER A 64 -7.46 -1.52 13.96
N ARG A 65 -7.16 -0.31 14.48
CA ARG A 65 -5.94 0.44 14.13
C ARG A 65 -4.68 -0.24 14.67
N ILE A 66 -4.72 -0.70 15.93
CA ILE A 66 -3.60 -1.44 16.53
C ILE A 66 -3.33 -2.73 15.76
N PHE A 67 -4.39 -3.47 15.41
CA PHE A 67 -4.26 -4.71 14.66
C PHE A 67 -3.65 -4.47 13.26
N ALA A 68 -4.10 -3.43 12.54
CA ALA A 68 -3.53 -3.07 11.25
C ALA A 68 -2.03 -2.74 11.35
N ILE A 69 -1.62 -1.98 12.39
CA ILE A 69 -0.20 -1.69 12.63
C ILE A 69 0.57 -2.98 12.94
N ALA A 70 0.02 -3.85 13.79
CA ALA A 70 0.64 -5.14 14.12
C ALA A 70 0.84 -6.02 12.87
N CYS A 71 -0.14 -6.07 11.97
CA CYS A 71 -0.01 -6.77 10.69
C CYS A 71 1.09 -6.19 9.81
N VAL A 72 1.20 -4.86 9.71
CA VAL A 72 2.27 -4.20 8.92
C VAL A 72 3.65 -4.49 9.50
N VAL A 73 3.79 -4.42 10.83
CA VAL A 73 5.04 -4.79 11.52
C VAL A 73 5.39 -6.24 11.23
N TRP A 74 4.43 -7.16 11.39
CA TRP A 74 4.65 -8.58 11.15
C TRP A 74 5.01 -8.89 9.69
N LEU A 75 4.32 -8.26 8.73
CA LEU A 75 4.61 -8.39 7.31
C LEU A 75 6.04 -7.94 6.99
N THR A 76 6.50 -6.84 7.61
CA THR A 76 7.85 -6.30 7.43
C THR A 76 8.90 -7.29 7.90
N VAL A 77 8.68 -7.94 9.05
CA VAL A 77 9.56 -8.99 9.58
C VAL A 77 9.61 -10.17 8.62
N MET A 78 8.46 -10.67 8.16
CA MET A 78 8.42 -11.82 7.24
C MET A 78 9.09 -11.52 5.90
N LEU A 79 8.87 -10.33 5.34
CA LEU A 79 9.55 -9.89 4.11
C LEU A 79 11.06 -9.80 4.30
N GLY A 80 11.52 -9.18 5.39
CA GLY A 80 12.94 -9.05 5.68
C GLY A 80 13.62 -10.43 5.81
N LEU A 81 13.02 -11.33 6.60
CA LEU A 81 13.53 -12.70 6.75
C LEU A 81 13.52 -13.46 5.43
N GLY A 82 12.45 -13.34 4.64
CA GLY A 82 12.32 -14.02 3.34
C GLY A 82 13.32 -13.53 2.30
N ILE A 83 13.66 -12.24 2.29
CA ILE A 83 14.69 -11.69 1.38
C ILE A 83 16.10 -12.15 1.78
N ILE A 84 16.36 -12.32 3.07
CA ILE A 84 17.67 -12.74 3.59
C ILE A 84 17.91 -14.25 3.43
N ASP A 85 16.86 -15.07 3.41
CA ASP A 85 16.97 -16.54 3.32
C ASP A 85 17.79 -17.07 2.12
N PRO A 86 17.64 -16.58 0.88
CA PRO A 86 18.51 -17.02 -0.22
C PRO A 86 19.99 -16.67 -0.01
N LEU A 87 20.27 -15.51 0.60
CA LEU A 87 21.64 -15.03 0.83
C LEU A 87 22.39 -15.92 1.82
N THR A 88 21.69 -16.41 2.86
CA THR A 88 22.28 -17.35 3.83
C THR A 88 22.49 -18.73 3.22
N ARG A 89 21.66 -19.17 2.27
CA ARG A 89 21.84 -20.44 1.55
C ARG A 89 23.07 -20.43 0.64
N THR A 90 23.34 -19.32 -0.05
CA THR A 90 24.52 -19.19 -0.91
C THR A 90 25.82 -19.08 -0.12
N ALA A 91 25.79 -18.56 1.12
CA ALA A 91 26.97 -18.42 1.96
C ALA A 91 27.54 -19.76 2.47
N ILE A 92 26.73 -20.84 2.44
CA ILE A 92 27.10 -22.15 3.00
C ILE A 92 27.57 -23.13 1.91
N MET A 93 27.36 -22.82 0.61
CA MET A 93 27.82 -23.66 -0.49
C MET A 93 29.20 -23.17 -1.01
N PRO A 94 30.31 -23.88 -0.76
CA PRO A 94 31.62 -23.52 -1.32
C PRO A 94 31.63 -23.72 -2.86
N PRO A 95 32.55 -23.06 -3.60
CA PRO A 95 32.67 -23.21 -5.06
C PRO A 95 32.96 -24.64 -5.52
#